data_AF-A0A3D3PFR7-F1
#
_entry.id   AF-A0A3D3PFR7-F1
#
_cell.length_a   1.000
_cell.length_b   1.000
_cell.length_c   1.000
_cell.angle_alpha   90.00
_cell.angle_beta   90.00
_cell.angle_gamma   90.00
#
_symmetry.space_group_name_H-M   'P 1'
#
loop_
_entity.id
_entity.type
_entity.pdbx_description
1 polymer ?
#
loop_
_entity_poly.entity_id
_entity_poly.type
_entity_poly.pdbx_seq_one_letter_code
_entity_poly.pdbx_strand_id
1 'polypeptide(L)'
;MLKRKIFYFVSPLLIAAAFISTIMPANAQTFGQNKVRYKHIKFKVLQTPHFEIYSYVKNDSLMKQFAQESEIWYDLHQQVFRDTFKKRNPIILYENHSDFQQTTALEGEISVGTGGVTEGMKNRVIMPILELNQQTRHVLGHELVHAFQYHSLIDGDSTNIENIGNL
;
A
#
# COMPACT_ATOMS: atom_id res chain seq x y z
N MET A 1 -62.27 -5.49 27.05
CA MET A 1 -61.81 -4.14 26.65
C MET A 1 -60.28 -3.92 26.71
N LEU A 2 -59.48 -4.84 27.30
CA LEU A 2 -58.05 -4.63 27.52
C LEU A 2 -57.14 -4.98 26.30
N LYS A 3 -57.54 -5.93 25.44
CA LYS A 3 -56.74 -6.37 24.27
C LYS A 3 -56.62 -5.31 23.15
N ARG A 4 -57.63 -4.46 22.94
CA ARG A 4 -57.58 -3.38 21.94
C ARG A 4 -56.57 -2.29 22.30
N LYS A 5 -56.43 -1.94 23.59
CA LYS A 5 -55.46 -0.91 24.04
C LYS A 5 -53.99 -1.36 23.90
N ILE A 6 -53.72 -2.65 24.10
CA ILE A 6 -52.39 -3.23 23.89
C ILE A 6 -52.01 -3.16 22.40
N PHE A 7 -52.93 -3.46 21.48
CA PHE A 7 -52.66 -3.37 20.03
C PHE A 7 -52.31 -1.93 19.58
N TYR A 8 -52.98 -0.91 20.12
CA TYR A 8 -52.67 0.50 19.83
C TYR A 8 -51.34 1.00 20.42
N PHE A 9 -50.77 0.31 21.41
CA PHE A 9 -49.46 0.64 21.98
C PHE A 9 -48.31 -0.14 21.33
N VAL A 10 -48.56 -1.38 20.90
CA VAL A 10 -47.54 -2.25 20.27
C VAL A 10 -47.27 -1.84 18.82
N SER A 11 -48.29 -1.34 18.12
CA SER A 11 -48.19 -0.80 16.75
C SER A 11 -47.19 0.37 16.60
N PRO A 12 -47.28 1.46 17.38
CA PRO A 12 -46.32 2.55 17.29
C PRO A 12 -44.92 2.16 17.79
N LEU A 13 -44.81 1.20 18.72
CA LEU A 13 -43.53 0.69 19.20
C LEU A 13 -42.78 -0.12 18.13
N LEU A 14 -43.51 -0.95 17.37
CA LEU A 14 -42.93 -1.70 16.24
C LEU A 14 -42.53 -0.78 15.08
N ILE A 15 -43.30 0.28 14.84
CA ILE A 15 -42.96 1.30 13.83
C ILE A 15 -41.72 2.10 14.26
N ALA A 16 -41.61 2.45 15.55
CA ALA A 16 -40.44 3.13 16.08
C ALA A 16 -39.18 2.25 16.05
N ALA A 17 -39.31 0.95 16.34
CA ALA A 17 -38.20 0.00 16.25
C ALA A 17 -37.72 -0.19 14.79
N ALA A 18 -38.63 -0.22 13.83
CA ALA A 18 -38.29 -0.27 12.40
C ALA A 18 -37.58 1.01 11.90
N PHE A 19 -37.88 2.16 12.50
CA PHE A 19 -37.22 3.43 12.19
C PHE A 19 -35.80 3.55 12.76
N ILE A 20 -35.50 2.83 13.85
CA ILE A 20 -34.15 2.83 14.45
C ILE A 20 -33.21 1.92 13.66
N SER A 21 -33.71 0.84 13.05
CA SER A 21 -32.90 -0.07 12.22
C SER A 21 -32.38 0.54 10.91
N THR A 22 -32.86 1.71 10.50
CA THR A 22 -32.39 2.40 9.27
C THR A 22 -31.24 3.37 9.53
N ILE A 23 -30.79 3.53 10.79
CA ILE A 23 -29.68 4.43 11.17
C ILE A 23 -28.34 3.67 11.13
N MET A 24 -28.16 2.75 10.19
CA MET A 24 -26.82 2.24 9.92
C MET A 24 -26.05 3.35 9.21
N PRO A 25 -24.86 3.76 9.70
CA PRO A 25 -24.02 4.69 8.97
C PRO A 25 -23.64 4.02 7.64
N ALA A 26 -24.27 4.46 6.56
CA ALA A 26 -23.78 4.18 5.24
C ALA A 26 -22.44 4.91 5.12
N ASN A 27 -21.33 4.17 5.20
CA ASN A 27 -20.03 4.69 4.79
C ASN A 27 -20.19 5.05 3.31
N ALA A 28 -20.39 6.33 3.05
CA ALA A 28 -20.37 6.86 1.69
C ALA A 28 -19.00 6.47 1.12
N GLN A 29 -19.01 5.57 0.14
CA GLN A 29 -17.84 5.29 -0.66
C GLN A 29 -17.47 6.62 -1.31
N THR A 30 -16.29 7.15 -0.96
CA THR A 30 -15.71 8.36 -1.56
C THR A 30 -15.32 8.05 -3.01
N PHE A 31 -16.32 7.80 -3.85
CA PHE A 31 -16.16 7.44 -5.24
C PHE A 31 -16.16 8.73 -6.06
N GLY A 32 -15.09 8.94 -6.84
CA GLY A 32 -15.07 9.98 -7.88
C GLY A 32 -14.13 11.17 -7.68
N GLN A 33 -13.23 11.16 -6.70
CA GLN A 33 -12.10 12.11 -6.75
C GLN A 33 -11.03 11.57 -7.69
N ASN A 34 -10.93 12.15 -8.89
CA ASN A 34 -9.80 11.89 -9.77
C ASN A 34 -8.53 12.37 -9.09
N LYS A 35 -7.55 11.48 -8.95
CA LYS A 35 -6.21 11.81 -8.46
C LYS A 35 -5.59 12.84 -9.41
N VAL A 36 -5.61 14.12 -9.00
CA VAL A 36 -5.14 15.22 -9.85
C VAL A 36 -3.64 15.08 -10.03
N ARG A 37 -3.21 14.88 -11.28
CA ARG A 37 -1.79 14.74 -11.64
C ARG A 37 -1.25 16.09 -12.10
N TYR A 38 -0.40 16.71 -11.28
CA TYR A 38 0.18 18.01 -11.63
C TYR A 38 1.42 17.91 -12.52
N LYS A 39 2.08 16.74 -12.60
CA LYS A 39 3.39 16.58 -13.25
C LYS A 39 3.46 15.35 -14.15
N HIS A 40 4.05 15.51 -15.34
CA HIS A 40 4.46 14.39 -16.19
C HIS A 40 5.87 13.96 -15.82
N ILE A 41 5.98 12.83 -15.14
CA ILE A 41 7.26 12.29 -14.66
C ILE A 41 7.77 11.26 -15.67
N LYS A 42 9.02 11.44 -16.13
CA LYS A 42 9.73 10.46 -16.98
C LYS A 42 10.71 9.67 -16.11
N PHE A 43 10.34 8.43 -15.78
CA PHE A 43 11.19 7.53 -15.01
C PHE A 43 12.37 7.04 -15.86
N LYS A 44 13.53 6.95 -15.22
CA LYS A 44 14.71 6.21 -15.66
C LYS A 44 14.82 4.95 -14.82
N VAL A 45 15.40 3.90 -15.40
CA VAL A 45 15.60 2.62 -14.71
C VAL A 45 17.07 2.45 -14.38
N LEU A 46 17.37 2.25 -13.11
CA LEU A 46 18.66 1.81 -12.62
C LEU A 46 18.52 0.34 -12.20
N GLN A 47 19.30 -0.54 -12.83
CA GLN A 47 19.25 -1.97 -12.52
C GLN A 47 20.42 -2.38 -11.62
N THR A 48 20.11 -3.23 -10.65
CA THR A 48 21.08 -3.92 -9.80
C THR A 48 20.88 -5.44 -9.97
N PRO A 49 21.68 -6.31 -9.31
CA PRO A 49 21.45 -7.74 -9.37
C PRO A 49 20.01 -8.15 -9.01
N HIS A 50 19.43 -7.58 -7.95
CA HIS A 50 18.12 -7.99 -7.42
C HIS A 50 17.00 -6.97 -7.63
N PHE A 51 17.28 -5.75 -8.10
CA PHE A 51 16.27 -4.69 -8.22
C PHE A 51 16.25 -3.99 -9.57
N GLU A 52 15.07 -3.50 -9.94
CA GLU A 52 14.87 -2.48 -10.97
C GLU A 52 14.33 -1.22 -10.32
N ILE A 53 15.15 -0.18 -10.24
CA ILE A 53 14.83 1.06 -9.53
C ILE A 53 14.36 2.11 -10.54
N TYR A 54 13.06 2.37 -10.55
CA TYR A 54 12.39 3.38 -11.36
C TYR A 54 12.43 4.71 -10.62
N SER A 55 13.21 5.68 -11.11
CA SER A 55 13.33 7.00 -10.50
C SER A 55 13.52 8.10 -11.55
N TYR A 56 13.12 9.32 -11.22
CA TYR A 56 13.39 10.53 -12.00
C TYR A 56 14.33 11.50 -11.26
N VAL A 57 14.83 11.08 -10.09
CA VAL A 57 15.79 11.84 -9.29
C VAL A 57 17.05 12.08 -10.11
N LYS A 58 17.49 13.34 -10.16
CA LYS A 58 18.65 13.76 -10.98
C LYS A 58 20.00 13.57 -10.28
N ASN A 59 19.99 13.25 -8.99
CA ASN A 59 21.21 13.07 -8.20
C ASN A 59 21.75 11.64 -8.33
N ASP A 60 22.73 11.45 -9.22
CA ASP A 60 23.34 10.15 -9.49
C ASP A 60 24.04 9.55 -8.26
N SER A 61 24.62 10.38 -7.39
CA SER A 61 25.29 9.92 -6.16
C SER A 61 24.28 9.31 -5.20
N LEU A 62 23.15 10.00 -4.98
CA LEU A 62 22.05 9.51 -4.16
C LEU A 62 21.48 8.20 -4.72
N MET A 63 21.24 8.15 -6.04
CA MET A 63 20.72 6.94 -6.68
C MET A 63 21.66 5.74 -6.53
N LYS A 64 22.97 5.95 -6.66
CA LYS A 64 23.97 4.90 -6.43
C LYS A 64 23.98 4.42 -4.98
N GLN A 65 23.93 5.35 -4.02
CA GLN A 65 23.86 5.00 -2.59
C GLN A 65 22.59 4.22 -2.28
N PHE A 66 21.43 4.67 -2.76
CA PHE A 66 20.16 3.97 -2.57
C PHE A 66 20.18 2.56 -3.17
N ALA A 67 20.75 2.40 -4.36
CA ALA A 67 20.90 1.10 -5.00
C ALA A 67 21.80 0.15 -4.19
N GLN A 68 22.91 0.65 -3.64
CA GLN A 68 23.80 -0.12 -2.76
C GLN A 68 23.10 -0.54 -1.46
N GLU A 69 22.38 0.38 -0.82
CA GLU A 69 21.61 0.08 0.40
C GLU A 69 20.49 -0.92 0.15
N SER A 70 19.86 -0.89 -1.02
CA SER A 70 18.84 -1.87 -1.42
C SER A 70 19.43 -3.28 -1.48
N GLU A 71 20.61 -3.45 -2.08
CA GLU A 71 21.32 -4.73 -2.16
C GLU A 71 21.79 -5.20 -0.77
N ILE A 72 22.27 -4.30 0.09
CA ILE A 72 22.64 -4.64 1.48
C ILE A 72 21.41 -5.16 2.24
N TRP A 73 20.27 -4.47 2.15
CA TRP A 73 19.04 -4.95 2.78
C TRP A 73 18.56 -6.26 2.20
N TYR A 74 18.69 -6.46 0.88
CA TYR A 74 18.39 -7.74 0.27
C TYR A 74 19.20 -8.86 0.89
N ASP A 75 20.53 -8.71 1.01
CA ASP A 75 21.40 -9.74 1.59
C ASP A 75 21.01 -10.06 3.04
N LEU A 76 20.66 -9.04 3.83
CA LEU A 76 20.20 -9.22 5.22
C LEU A 76 18.89 -10.00 5.28
N HIS A 77 17.90 -9.65 4.45
CA HIS A 77 16.62 -10.34 4.44
C HIS A 77 16.72 -11.75 3.85
N GLN A 78 17.53 -11.94 2.81
CA GLN A 78 17.80 -13.24 2.19
C GLN A 78 18.33 -14.25 3.23
N GLN A 79 19.23 -13.82 4.13
CA GLN A 79 19.76 -14.68 5.17
C GLN A 79 18.69 -15.13 6.19
N VAL A 80 17.71 -14.26 6.46
CA VAL A 80 16.64 -14.50 7.42
C VAL A 80 15.52 -15.36 6.81
N PHE A 81 15.03 -14.97 5.63
CA PHE A 81 13.93 -15.64 4.93
C PHE A 81 14.36 -16.90 4.19
N ARG A 82 15.65 -17.03 3.85
CA ARG A 82 16.22 -18.12 3.02
C ARG A 82 15.51 -18.26 1.67
N ASP A 83 15.08 -17.13 1.12
CA ASP A 83 14.37 -17.01 -0.15
C ASP A 83 15.08 -16.01 -1.07
N THR A 84 14.81 -16.03 -2.37
CA THR A 84 15.48 -15.20 -3.37
C THR A 84 14.51 -14.75 -4.45
N PHE A 85 14.63 -13.51 -4.91
CA PHE A 85 13.77 -13.04 -5.98
C PHE A 85 14.14 -13.69 -7.32
N LYS A 86 13.23 -14.51 -7.88
CA LYS A 86 13.40 -15.12 -9.23
C LYS A 86 13.53 -14.09 -10.36
N LYS A 87 12.93 -12.92 -10.16
CA LYS A 87 13.00 -11.75 -11.05
C LYS A 87 13.37 -10.55 -10.21
N ARG A 88 14.06 -9.58 -10.80
CA ARG A 88 14.40 -8.34 -10.10
C ARG A 88 13.14 -7.67 -9.55
N ASN A 89 13.16 -7.36 -8.26
CA ASN A 89 12.04 -6.71 -7.60
C ASN A 89 11.99 -5.22 -8.02
N PRO A 90 10.86 -4.73 -8.55
CA PRO A 90 10.73 -3.34 -8.96
C PRO A 90 10.57 -2.41 -7.75
N ILE A 91 11.42 -1.39 -7.67
CA ILE A 91 11.32 -0.29 -6.71
C ILE A 91 10.96 1.00 -7.47
N ILE A 92 9.85 1.64 -7.13
CA ILE A 92 9.49 2.96 -7.64
C ILE A 92 9.86 3.99 -6.58
N LEU A 93 10.89 4.79 -6.87
CA LEU A 93 11.41 5.80 -5.96
C LEU A 93 10.99 7.20 -6.41
N TYR A 94 10.26 7.90 -5.54
CA TYR A 94 9.87 9.30 -5.72
C TYR A 94 10.87 10.25 -5.07
N GLU A 95 11.05 11.43 -5.65
CA GLU A 95 12.00 12.43 -5.14
C GLU A 95 11.55 13.04 -3.81
N ASN A 96 10.24 13.08 -3.55
CA ASN A 96 9.65 13.69 -2.36
C ASN A 96 8.29 13.06 -2.05
N HIS A 97 7.80 13.30 -0.84
CA HIS A 97 6.53 12.74 -0.35
C HIS A 97 5.31 13.22 -1.17
N SER A 98 5.28 14.47 -1.64
CA SER A 98 4.16 15.00 -2.43
C SER A 98 3.96 14.27 -3.76
N ASP A 99 5.04 13.97 -4.47
CA ASP A 99 5.00 13.20 -5.71
C ASP A 99 4.58 11.73 -5.44
N PHE A 100 5.00 11.17 -4.30
CA PHE A 100 4.59 9.83 -3.86
C PHE A 100 3.08 9.76 -3.58
N GLN A 101 2.52 10.70 -2.84
CA GLN A 101 1.07 10.74 -2.57
C GLN A 101 0.23 10.80 -3.84
N GLN A 102 0.76 11.42 -4.90
CA GLN A 102 0.12 11.54 -6.21
C GLN A 102 0.34 10.33 -7.13
N THR A 103 1.05 9.28 -6.67
CA THR A 103 1.35 8.12 -7.51
C THR A 103 0.09 7.43 -8.05
N THR A 104 0.13 7.02 -9.32
CA THR A 104 -0.89 6.12 -9.90
C THR A 104 -0.44 4.66 -9.85
N ALA A 105 0.72 4.39 -9.25
CA ALA A 105 1.25 3.04 -9.09
C ALA A 105 0.59 2.30 -7.92
N LEU A 106 -0.36 2.90 -7.20
CA LEU A 106 -1.18 2.23 -6.20
C LEU A 106 -2.64 2.59 -6.45
N GLU A 107 -3.51 1.62 -6.22
CA GLU A 107 -4.96 1.85 -6.15
C GLU A 107 -5.28 2.35 -4.74
N GLY A 108 -6.00 3.47 -4.64
CA GLY A 108 -6.37 4.09 -3.36
C GLY A 108 -5.59 5.36 -2.99
N GLU A 109 -5.98 5.92 -1.86
CA GLU A 109 -5.36 7.11 -1.27
C GLU A 109 -4.19 6.71 -0.37
N ILE A 110 -3.08 7.44 -0.50
CA ILE A 110 -1.89 7.26 0.34
C ILE A 110 -1.97 8.31 1.44
N SER A 111 -2.00 7.85 2.69
CA SER A 111 -1.99 8.75 3.85
C SER A 111 -0.69 9.56 3.90
N VAL A 112 -0.78 10.79 4.41
CA VAL A 112 0.37 11.67 4.69
C VAL A 112 1.41 11.04 5.63
N GLY A 113 1.02 10.03 6.42
CA GLY A 113 1.91 9.32 7.34
C GLY A 113 2.61 8.11 6.72
N THR A 114 2.28 7.73 5.49
CA THR A 114 2.80 6.52 4.87
C THR A 114 4.20 6.77 4.32
N GLY A 115 5.21 6.11 4.90
CA GLY A 115 6.60 6.24 4.48
C GLY A 115 6.96 5.45 3.22
N GLY A 116 6.23 4.37 2.94
CA GLY A 116 6.41 3.47 1.81
C GLY A 116 5.25 2.48 1.76
N VAL A 117 5.11 1.78 0.64
CA VAL A 117 4.13 0.70 0.47
C VAL A 117 4.70 -0.37 -0.45
N THR A 118 4.44 -1.63 -0.12
CA THR A 118 4.69 -2.77 -0.99
C THR A 118 3.38 -3.35 -1.51
N GLU A 119 3.18 -3.29 -2.83
CA GLU A 119 1.98 -3.86 -3.47
C GLU A 119 2.14 -5.36 -3.64
N GLY A 120 1.22 -6.14 -3.07
CA GLY A 120 1.27 -7.60 -3.11
C GLY A 120 1.24 -8.18 -4.52
N MET A 121 0.25 -7.83 -5.35
CA MET A 121 0.02 -8.50 -6.65
C MET A 121 1.21 -8.44 -7.62
N LYS A 122 1.89 -7.29 -7.72
CA LYS A 122 3.07 -7.14 -8.61
C LYS A 122 4.40 -7.18 -7.85
N ASN A 123 4.35 -7.46 -6.55
CA ASN A 123 5.48 -7.44 -5.63
C ASN A 123 6.43 -6.25 -5.88
N ARG A 124 5.88 -5.03 -5.86
CA ARG A 124 6.65 -3.80 -6.11
C ARG A 124 6.70 -2.93 -4.86
N VAL A 125 7.88 -2.40 -4.56
CA VAL A 125 8.07 -1.41 -3.49
C VAL A 125 7.91 -0.01 -4.06
N ILE A 126 7.18 0.85 -3.37
CA ILE A 126 6.88 2.22 -3.80
C ILE A 126 7.11 3.14 -2.61
N MET A 127 8.05 4.06 -2.73
CA MET A 127 8.41 4.95 -1.62
C MET A 127 9.00 6.27 -2.12
N PRO A 128 8.88 7.36 -1.35
CA PRO A 128 9.65 8.58 -1.56
C PRO A 128 11.02 8.51 -0.88
N ILE A 129 11.92 9.40 -1.30
CA ILE A 129 13.05 9.83 -0.48
C ILE A 129 12.48 10.70 0.65
N LEU A 130 12.79 10.33 1.88
CA LEU A 130 12.45 11.07 3.09
C LEU A 130 13.54 12.09 3.43
N GLU A 131 13.18 13.04 4.28
CA GLU A 131 14.00 14.17 4.70
C GLU A 131 15.32 13.71 5.35
N LEU A 132 15.28 12.60 6.08
CA LEU A 132 16.44 11.99 6.70
C LEU A 132 16.78 10.66 6.00
N ASN A 133 18.04 10.52 5.57
CA ASN A 133 18.54 9.29 4.94
C ASN A 133 18.30 8.04 5.81
N GLN A 134 18.38 8.16 7.14
CA GLN A 134 18.11 7.04 8.05
C GLN A 134 16.66 6.59 8.01
N GLN A 135 15.71 7.52 7.84
CA GLN A 135 14.30 7.17 7.69
C GLN A 135 14.05 6.48 6.34
N THR A 136 14.61 7.00 5.24
CA THR A 136 14.55 6.33 3.93
C THR A 136 15.09 4.92 4.01
N ARG A 137 16.25 4.73 4.66
CA ARG A 137 16.86 3.42 4.85
C ARG A 137 16.02 2.48 5.71
N HIS A 138 15.41 2.99 6.78
CA HIS A 138 14.53 2.23 7.66
C HIS A 138 13.28 1.75 6.92
N VAL A 139 12.60 2.66 6.21
CA VAL A 139 11.41 2.34 5.41
C VAL A 139 11.76 1.35 4.30
N LEU A 140 12.88 1.54 3.58
CA LEU A 140 13.32 0.58 2.58
C LEU A 140 13.47 -0.83 3.16
N GLY A 141 14.09 -0.96 4.33
CA GLY A 141 14.17 -2.24 5.04
C GLY A 141 12.79 -2.81 5.37
N HIS A 142 11.89 -1.99 5.91
CA HIS A 142 10.51 -2.38 6.23
C HIS A 142 9.72 -2.87 5.00
N GLU A 143 9.77 -2.14 3.90
CA GLU A 143 9.08 -2.54 2.67
C GLU A 143 9.66 -3.81 2.06
N LEU A 144 10.99 -4.00 2.14
CA LEU A 144 11.61 -5.23 1.67
C LEU A 144 11.14 -6.46 2.48
N VAL A 145 10.87 -6.34 3.78
CA VAL A 145 10.23 -7.43 4.55
C VAL A 145 8.93 -7.86 3.87
N HIS A 146 8.07 -6.91 3.51
CA HIS A 146 6.82 -7.19 2.80
C HIS A 146 7.06 -7.79 1.42
N ALA A 147 8.09 -7.33 0.71
CA ALA A 147 8.43 -7.85 -0.61
C ALA A 147 8.84 -9.34 -0.58
N PHE A 148 9.59 -9.75 0.44
CA PHE A 148 9.93 -11.16 0.67
C PHE A 148 8.69 -11.97 1.09
N GLN A 149 7.84 -11.43 1.96
CA GLN A 149 6.58 -12.09 2.37
C GLN A 149 5.67 -12.34 1.17
N TYR A 150 5.42 -11.32 0.34
CA TYR A 150 4.60 -11.47 -0.86
C TYR A 150 5.24 -12.40 -1.87
N HIS A 151 6.57 -12.36 -2.06
CA HIS A 151 7.25 -13.30 -2.94
C HIS A 151 6.96 -14.75 -2.53
N SER A 152 7.17 -15.07 -1.25
CA SER A 152 6.93 -16.40 -0.71
C SER A 152 5.47 -16.83 -0.85
N LEU A 153 4.51 -15.91 -0.65
CA LEU A 153 3.08 -16.20 -0.81
C LEU A 153 2.67 -16.42 -2.27
N ILE A 154 3.19 -15.63 -3.20
CA ILE A 154 2.88 -15.73 -4.64
C ILE A 154 3.47 -17.00 -5.24
N ASP A 155 4.69 -17.36 -4.82
CA ASP A 155 5.38 -18.53 -5.34
C ASP A 155 5.04 -19.82 -4.59
N GLY A 156 4.50 -19.71 -3.37
CA GLY A 156 4.27 -20.82 -2.44
C GLY A 156 2.97 -21.60 -2.65
N ASP A 157 1.84 -20.93 -2.95
CA ASP A 157 0.59 -21.58 -3.39
C ASP A 157 -0.43 -20.49 -3.80
N SER A 158 -0.89 -20.52 -5.06
CA SER A 158 -1.79 -19.50 -5.64
C SER A 158 -3.18 -19.40 -4.97
N THR A 159 -3.52 -20.36 -4.10
CA THR A 159 -4.83 -20.46 -3.43
C THR A 159 -5.03 -19.49 -2.26
N ASN A 160 -3.96 -18.84 -1.76
CA ASN A 160 -4.04 -17.90 -0.62
C ASN A 160 -4.14 -16.41 -1.00
N ILE A 161 -3.91 -16.04 -2.27
CA ILE A 161 -3.83 -14.63 -2.69
C ILE A 161 -5.20 -13.93 -2.65
N GLU A 162 -6.31 -14.68 -2.83
CA GLU A 162 -7.68 -14.14 -2.76
C GLU A 162 -8.03 -13.59 -1.36
N ASN A 163 -7.36 -14.06 -0.29
CA ASN A 163 -7.63 -13.62 1.08
C ASN A 163 -6.89 -12.33 1.49
N ILE A 164 -5.93 -11.85 0.71
CA ILE A 164 -5.07 -10.71 1.07
C ILE A 164 -5.66 -9.38 0.59
N GLY A 165 -6.54 -9.39 -0.41
CA GLY A 165 -7.24 -8.18 -0.89
C GLY A 165 -8.28 -7.59 0.07
N ASN A 166 -8.47 -8.19 1.26
CA ASN A 166 -9.48 -7.81 2.25
C ASN A 166 -8.89 -7.38 3.62
N LEU A 167 -7.59 -7.11 3.71
CA LEU A 167 -6.93 -6.55 4.89
C LEU A 167 -6.36 -5.17 4.56
#